data_AF-A0A1H0AR90-F1
#
_entry.id   AF-A0A1H0AR90-F1
#
_cell.length_a   1.000
_cell.length_b   1.000
_cell.length_c   1.000
_cell.angle_alpha   90.00
_cell.angle_beta   90.00
_cell.angle_gamma   90.00
#
_symmetry.space_group_name_H-M   'P 1'
#
loop_
_entity.id
_entity.type
_entity.pdbx_description
1 polymer ?
#
loop_
_entity_poly.entity_id
_entity_poly.type
_entity_poly.pdbx_seq_one_letter_code
_entity_poly.pdbx_strand_id
1 'polypeptide(L)'
;MRAMFDSVSIKGTVVIGEGEMDDAPMLYIGEQVGNQGGPEVDIAVDPLEGTELVAKGNNNALAVVAVASKGNLLHAPDIYMEKLAFF
;
A
#
# COMPACT_ATOMS: atom_id res chain seq x y z
N MET A 1 10.36 2.03 -1.35
CA MET A 1 9.40 1.95 -0.22
C MET A 1 9.66 0.73 0.66
N ARG A 2 9.63 -0.50 0.12
CA ARG A 2 9.73 -1.76 0.90
C ARG A 2 10.83 -1.81 1.98
N ALA A 3 12.07 -1.47 1.64
CA ALA A 3 13.18 -1.50 2.59
C ALA A 3 13.02 -0.53 3.78
N MET A 4 12.26 0.56 3.61
CA MET A 4 12.01 1.51 4.70
C MET A 4 11.10 0.93 5.77
N PHE A 5 10.18 0.02 5.41
CA PHE A 5 9.33 -0.63 6.41
C PHE A 5 10.15 -1.42 7.43
N ASP A 6 11.30 -1.99 7.07
CA ASP A 6 12.15 -2.74 8.01
C ASP A 6 12.69 -1.86 9.16
N SER A 7 12.66 -0.54 9.00
CA SER A 7 13.07 0.42 10.04
C SER A 7 11.93 0.85 10.98
N VAL A 8 10.67 0.51 10.66
CA VAL A 8 9.49 0.98 11.37
C VAL A 8 9.03 -0.03 12.42
N SER A 9 8.69 0.47 13.60
CA SER A 9 8.27 -0.32 14.76
C SER A 9 6.77 -0.69 14.69
N ILE A 10 6.44 -1.66 13.82
CA ILE A 10 5.08 -2.19 13.62
C ILE A 10 5.10 -3.70 13.31
N LYS A 11 3.95 -4.35 13.52
CA LYS A 11 3.60 -5.65 12.94
C LYS A 11 2.62 -5.40 11.80
N GLY A 12 3.13 -4.96 10.66
CA GLY A 12 2.32 -4.54 9.52
C GLY A 12 1.96 -5.71 8.61
N THR A 13 0.72 -5.74 8.15
CA THR A 13 0.29 -6.61 7.04
C THR A 13 -0.15 -5.74 5.86
N VAL A 14 0.41 -5.98 4.68
CA VAL A 14 -0.04 -5.33 3.45
C VAL A 14 -1.42 -5.89 3.09
N VAL A 15 -2.44 -5.04 3.07
CA VAL A 15 -3.81 -5.43 2.70
C VAL A 15 -4.27 -4.81 1.38
N ILE A 16 -3.60 -3.75 0.94
CA ILE A 16 -3.70 -3.16 -0.40
C ILE A 16 -2.25 -2.90 -0.87
N GLY A 17 -1.88 -3.44 -2.02
CA GLY A 17 -0.50 -3.36 -2.52
C GLY A 17 -0.42 -3.58 -4.03
N GLU A 18 0.75 -4.01 -4.52
CA GLU A 18 1.08 -4.15 -5.95
C GLU A 18 0.37 -5.33 -6.64
N GLY A 19 -0.32 -6.17 -5.87
CA GLY A 19 -1.07 -7.33 -6.38
C GLY A 19 -0.98 -8.54 -5.45
N GLU A 20 -1.38 -9.70 -5.99
CA GLU A 20 -1.23 -10.99 -5.32
C GLU A 20 0.24 -11.45 -5.35
N MET A 21 0.61 -12.39 -4.46
CA MET A 21 2.01 -12.87 -4.34
C MET A 21 2.55 -13.48 -5.64
N ASP A 22 1.70 -14.09 -6.46
CA ASP A 22 2.09 -14.69 -7.74
C ASP A 22 2.42 -13.63 -8.80
N ASP A 23 1.84 -12.43 -8.68
CA ASP A 23 1.97 -11.35 -9.65
C ASP A 23 2.97 -10.27 -9.21
N ALA A 24 3.19 -10.12 -7.89
CA ALA A 24 4.04 -9.09 -7.31
C ALA A 24 5.13 -9.67 -6.38
N PRO A 25 6.44 -9.45 -6.67
CA PRO A 25 7.53 -10.00 -5.86
C PRO A 25 7.72 -9.28 -4.52
N MET A 26 7.17 -8.06 -4.35
CA MET A 26 7.27 -7.24 -3.15
C MET A 26 5.98 -6.42 -3.00
N LEU A 27 5.64 -6.07 -1.77
CA LEU A 27 4.44 -5.32 -1.40
C LEU A 27 3.16 -5.98 -1.92
N TYR A 28 3.15 -7.31 -1.92
CA TYR A 28 2.00 -8.12 -2.29
C TYR A 28 1.00 -8.21 -1.13
N ILE A 29 -0.25 -8.49 -1.44
CA ILE A 29 -1.31 -8.65 -0.44
C ILE A 29 -0.99 -9.82 0.49
N GLY A 30 -0.95 -9.55 1.79
CA GLY A 30 -0.57 -10.49 2.85
C GLY A 30 0.91 -10.40 3.29
N GLU A 31 1.75 -9.62 2.60
CA GLU A 31 3.16 -9.45 2.99
C GLU A 31 3.26 -8.87 4.41
N GLN A 32 4.11 -9.48 5.23
CA GLN A 32 4.45 -8.96 6.56
C GLN A 32 5.58 -7.95 6.47
N VAL A 33 5.35 -6.75 6.98
CA VAL A 33 6.31 -5.63 6.94
C VAL A 33 6.48 -5.01 8.33
N GLY A 34 7.58 -4.29 8.56
CA GLY A 34 7.94 -3.79 9.88
C GLY A 34 8.93 -4.69 10.61
N ASN A 35 9.60 -4.11 11.62
CA ASN A 35 10.56 -4.85 12.45
C ASN A 35 9.89 -5.77 13.50
N GLN A 36 8.57 -5.94 13.43
CA GLN A 36 7.75 -6.77 14.32
C GLN A 36 7.67 -6.32 15.79
N GLY A 37 8.28 -5.18 16.14
CA GLY A 37 8.12 -4.54 17.44
C GLY A 37 7.07 -3.45 17.35
N GLY A 38 5.85 -3.66 17.83
CA GLY A 38 4.82 -2.62 17.79
C GLY A 38 3.40 -3.16 17.65
N PRO A 39 2.42 -2.27 17.40
CA PRO A 39 1.03 -2.67 17.20
C PRO A 39 0.84 -3.42 15.88
N GLU A 40 -0.21 -4.24 15.83
CA GLU A 40 -0.69 -4.85 14.59
C GLU A 40 -1.46 -3.82 13.78
N VAL A 41 -1.05 -3.62 12.53
CA VAL A 41 -1.61 -2.61 11.64
C VAL A 41 -1.81 -3.17 10.23
N ASP A 42 -2.84 -2.65 9.57
CA ASP A 42 -3.05 -2.85 8.15
C ASP A 42 -2.33 -1.74 7.38
N ILE A 43 -1.71 -2.13 6.27
CA ILE A 43 -0.93 -1.27 5.41
C ILE A 43 -1.56 -1.26 4.01
N ALA A 44 -1.90 -0.08 3.52
CA ALA A 44 -2.19 0.16 2.12
C ALA A 44 -1.07 0.97 1.50
N VAL A 45 -0.52 0.49 0.39
CA VAL A 45 0.62 1.13 -0.29
C VAL A 45 0.38 1.24 -1.77
N ASP A 46 0.84 2.36 -2.31
CA ASP A 46 1.02 2.57 -3.74
C ASP A 46 2.38 3.28 -3.91
N PRO A 47 3.48 2.52 -4.10
CA PRO A 47 4.81 3.06 -4.28
C PRO A 47 4.93 4.11 -5.38
N LEU A 48 4.11 4.00 -6.43
CA LEU A 48 4.08 4.94 -7.53
C LEU A 48 2.70 4.99 -8.19
N GLU A 49 1.87 5.91 -7.70
CA GLU A 49 0.61 6.23 -8.35
C GLU A 49 0.86 7.11 -9.57
N GLY A 50 0.28 6.73 -10.70
CA GLY A 50 0.47 7.40 -11.99
C GLY A 50 1.83 7.12 -12.63
N THR A 51 2.22 5.84 -12.73
CA THR A 51 3.46 5.39 -13.40
C THR A 51 3.68 6.03 -14.78
N GLU A 52 2.62 6.13 -15.60
CA GLU A 52 2.67 6.76 -16.92
C GLU A 52 2.94 8.27 -16.84
N LEU A 53 2.44 8.96 -15.81
CA LEU A 53 2.71 10.38 -15.59
C LEU A 53 4.19 10.61 -15.32
N VAL A 54 4.81 9.77 -14.49
CA VAL A 54 6.26 9.83 -14.23
C VAL A 54 7.06 9.53 -15.49
N ALA A 55 6.69 8.47 -16.23
CA ALA A 55 7.37 8.10 -17.46
C ALA A 55 7.37 9.25 -18.51
N LYS A 56 6.33 10.09 -18.50
CA LYS A 56 6.18 11.23 -19.41
C LYS A 56 6.65 12.57 -18.83
N GLY A 57 7.06 12.62 -17.56
CA GLY A 57 7.45 13.87 -16.88
C GLY A 57 6.28 14.82 -16.61
N ASN A 58 5.06 14.28 -16.49
CA ASN A 58 3.87 15.06 -16.16
C ASN A 58 3.72 15.23 -14.63
N ASN A 59 2.92 16.22 -14.25
CA ASN A 59 2.62 16.50 -12.84
C ASN A 59 1.64 15.48 -12.22
N ASN A 60 1.52 15.53 -10.89
CA ASN A 60 0.53 14.81 -10.06
C ASN A 60 0.76 13.31 -9.82
N ALA A 61 1.92 12.77 -10.19
CA ALA A 61 2.34 11.47 -9.68
C ALA A 61 2.66 11.53 -8.18
N LEU A 62 2.38 10.46 -7.45
CA LEU A 62 2.49 10.40 -5.99
C LEU A 62 3.08 9.06 -5.54
N ALA A 63 3.71 9.04 -4.37
CA ALA A 63 3.96 7.82 -3.61
C ALA A 63 3.07 7.86 -2.37
N VAL A 64 2.28 6.81 -2.14
CA VAL A 64 1.21 6.80 -1.13
C VAL A 64 1.40 5.65 -0.16
N VAL A 65 1.21 5.94 1.12
CA VAL A 65 1.08 4.94 2.18
C VAL A 65 -0.02 5.36 3.14
N ALA A 66 -0.87 4.42 3.53
CA ALA A 66 -1.85 4.57 4.58
C ALA A 66 -1.72 3.43 5.60
N VAL A 67 -1.94 3.76 6.86
CA VAL A 67 -1.82 2.84 7.99
C VAL A 67 -3.07 2.96 8.83
N ALA A 68 -3.67 1.82 9.18
CA ALA A 68 -4.79 1.75 10.11
C ALA A 68 -4.59 0.62 11.11
N SER A 69 -5.27 0.66 12.26
CA SER A 69 -5.34 -0.50 13.13
C SER A 69 -5.92 -1.68 12.36
N LYS A 70 -5.44 -2.90 12.64
CA LYS A 70 -5.85 -4.13 11.95
C LYS A 70 -7.37 -4.25 11.77
N GLY A 71 -7.82 -4.59 10.57
CA GLY A 71 -9.21 -4.78 10.16
C GLY A 71 -9.97 -3.50 9.79
N ASN A 72 -9.32 -2.34 9.70
CA ASN A 72 -9.99 -1.06 9.42
C ASN A 72 -9.77 -0.52 8.00
N LEU A 73 -9.01 -1.22 7.16
CA LEU A 73 -9.00 -0.94 5.72
C LEU A 73 -9.96 -1.90 5.02
N LEU A 74 -10.73 -1.37 4.06
CA LEU A 74 -11.58 -2.21 3.23
C LEU A 74 -10.70 -3.11 2.37
N HIS A 75 -10.85 -4.43 2.52
CA HIS A 75 -10.27 -5.41 1.61
C HIS A 75 -11.06 -5.39 0.30
N ALA A 76 -10.73 -4.43 -0.57
CA ALA A 76 -11.35 -4.30 -1.88
C ALA A 76 -10.63 -5.21 -2.88
N PRO A 77 -11.36 -5.97 -3.71
CA PRO A 77 -10.77 -6.64 -4.85
C PRO A 77 -10.26 -5.60 -5.86
N ASP A 78 -9.31 -5.99 -6.71
CA ASP A 78 -8.76 -5.13 -7.76
C ASP A 78 -9.77 -4.97 -8.92
N ILE A 79 -10.78 -4.13 -8.70
CA ILE A 79 -11.86 -3.82 -9.63
C ILE A 79 -12.19 -2.33 -9.58
N TYR A 80 -12.93 -1.86 -10.59
CA TYR A 80 -13.48 -0.52 -10.57
C TYR A 80 -14.47 -0.30 -9.43
N MET A 81 -14.42 0.90 -8.86
CA MET A 81 -15.36 1.39 -7.85
C MET A 81 -15.82 2.78 -8.26
N GLU A 82 -17.13 3.00 -8.30
CA GLU A 82 -17.70 4.35 -8.46
C GLU A 82 -17.44 5.15 -7.19
N LYS A 83 -16.84 6.34 -7.33
CA LYS A 83 -16.43 7.19 -6.21
C LYS A 83 -17.01 8.59 -6.37
N LEU A 84 -17.52 9.15 -5.28
CA LEU A 84 -17.85 10.57 -5.15
C LEU A 84 -17.19 11.09 -3.87
N ALA A 85 -16.28 12.05 -3.99
CA ALA A 85 -15.57 12.67 -2.89
C ALA A 85 -15.78 14.19 -2.92
N PHE A 86 -16.09 14.78 -1.77
CA PHE A 86 -16.27 16.21 -1.57
C PHE A 86 -15.47 16.65 -0.35
N PHE A 87 -15.20 17.94 -0.27
CA PHE A 87 -14.47 18.58 0.83
C PHE A 87 -15.41 19.02 1.96
#